data_AF-M6A7D7-F1
#
_entry.id   AF-M6A7D7-F1
#
_cell.length_a   1.000
_cell.length_b   1.000
_cell.length_c   1.000
_cell.angle_alpha   90.00
_cell.angle_beta   90.00
_cell.angle_gamma   90.00
#
_symmetry.space_group_name_H-M   'P 1'
#
loop_
_entity.id
_entity.type
_entity.pdbx_description
1 polymer ?
#
loop_
_entity_poly.entity_id
_entity_poly.type
_entity_poly.pdbx_seq_one_letter_code
_entity_poly.pdbx_strand_id
1 'polypeptide(L)' 'MLTFDPAVLSHTIKGTRNTQRYVKAIEESWGLPIENVRRIYREDKERERLGEPYNREEIQTFANWYIQILKIKRAAS' A
#
# COMPACT_ATOMS: atom_id res chain seq x y z
N MET A 1 34.19 6.83 7.25
CA MET A 1 32.91 7.47 6.85
C MET A 1 32.20 6.52 5.91
N LEU A 2 31.07 5.94 6.30
CA LEU A 2 30.26 5.16 5.37
C LEU A 2 29.62 6.14 4.39
N THR A 3 30.08 6.14 3.14
CA THR A 3 29.45 6.88 2.06
C THR A 3 28.07 6.30 1.82
N PHE A 4 27.02 7.07 2.13
CA PHE A 4 25.65 6.71 1.82
C PHE A 4 25.45 6.74 0.30
N ASP A 5 25.59 5.59 -0.34
CA ASP A 5 25.21 5.41 -1.72
C ASP A 5 23.67 5.28 -1.80
N PRO A 6 22.96 6.22 -2.46
CA PRO A 6 21.51 6.15 -2.64
C PRO A 6 21.04 4.87 -3.33
N ALA A 7 21.86 4.26 -4.21
CA ALA A 7 21.53 3.01 -4.88
C ALA A 7 21.52 1.84 -3.90
N VAL A 8 22.52 1.76 -3.01
CA VAL A 8 22.59 0.74 -1.95
C VAL A 8 21.39 0.88 -1.03
N LEU A 9 21.06 2.10 -0.59
CA LEU A 9 19.90 2.35 0.26
C LEU A 9 18.58 1.95 -0.42
N SER A 10 18.41 2.28 -1.71
CA SER A 10 17.24 1.89 -2.50
C SER A 10 17.10 0.37 -2.59
N HIS A 11 18.19 -0.35 -2.84
CA HIS A 11 18.21 -1.81 -2.85
C HIS A 11 17.85 -2.41 -1.49
N THR A 12 18.44 -1.91 -0.41
CA THR A 12 18.14 -2.37 0.96
C THR A 12 16.66 -2.17 1.28
N ILE A 13 16.10 -0.98 1.01
CA ILE A 13 14.68 -0.69 1.25
C ILE A 13 13.77 -1.63 0.43
N LYS A 14 14.09 -1.85 -0.85
CA LYS A 14 13.35 -2.80 -1.70
C LYS A 14 13.42 -4.23 -1.14
N GLY A 15 14.58 -4.65 -0.66
CA GLY A 15 14.77 -5.94 0.01
C GLY A 15 13.88 -6.08 1.24
N THR A 16 13.90 -5.09 2.14
CA THR A 16 13.07 -5.09 3.36
C THR A 16 11.58 -5.19 3.04
N ARG A 17 11.09 -4.47 2.00
CA ARG A 17 9.69 -4.48 1.56
C ARG A 17 9.19 -5.81 0.98
N ASN A 18 10.10 -6.74 0.71
CA ASN A 18 9.79 -8.09 0.21
C ASN A 18 10.02 -9.18 1.26
N THR A 19 10.49 -8.82 2.47
CA THR A 19 10.62 -9.80 3.55
C THR A 19 9.23 -10.29 3.98
N GLN A 20 9.13 -11.57 4.33
CA GLN A 20 7.87 -12.15 4.82
C GLN A 20 7.31 -11.37 6.02
N ARG A 21 8.19 -10.91 6.93
CA ARG A 21 7.80 -10.09 8.08
C ARG A 21 7.13 -8.78 7.66
N TYR A 22 7.71 -8.08 6.67
CA TYR A 22 7.12 -6.85 6.16
C TYR A 22 5.79 -7.12 5.46
N VAL A 23 5.75 -8.11 4.58
CA VAL A 23 4.54 -8.49 3.84
C VAL A 23 3.41 -8.77 4.82
N LYS A 24 3.64 -9.64 5.80
CA LYS A 24 2.65 -9.99 6.83
C LYS A 24 2.18 -8.77 7.63
N ALA A 25 3.10 -7.89 8.03
CA ALA A 25 2.72 -6.68 8.77
C ALA A 25 1.82 -5.75 7.95
N ILE A 26 2.07 -5.59 6.66
CA ILE A 26 1.23 -4.79 5.77
C ILE A 26 -0.14 -5.44 5.58
N GLU A 27 -0.18 -6.75 5.31
CA GLU A 27 -1.43 -7.50 5.14
C GLU A 27 -2.30 -7.48 6.41
N GLU A 28 -1.68 -7.59 7.58
CA GLU A 28 -2.36 -7.47 8.86
C GLU A 28 -2.95 -6.07 9.06
N SER A 29 -2.14 -5.04 8.78
CA SER A 29 -2.53 -3.63 8.96
C SER A 29 -3.67 -3.21 8.01
N TRP A 30 -3.60 -3.65 6.75
CA TRP A 30 -4.60 -3.31 5.73
C TRP A 30 -5.77 -4.28 5.66
N GLY A 31 -5.62 -5.50 6.19
CA GLY A 31 -6.61 -6.56 5.99
C GLY A 31 -6.81 -6.95 4.53
N LEU A 32 -5.78 -6.76 3.70
CA LEU A 32 -5.78 -7.04 2.28
C LEU A 32 -4.49 -7.78 1.89
N PRO A 33 -4.51 -8.64 0.86
CA PRO A 33 -3.29 -9.20 0.27
C PRO A 33 -2.32 -8.10 -0.17
N ILE A 34 -1.02 -8.33 -0.02
CA ILE A 34 0.01 -7.33 -0.34
C ILE A 34 -0.05 -6.87 -1.81
N GLU A 35 -0.47 -7.75 -2.72
CA GLU A 35 -0.64 -7.47 -4.14
C GLU A 35 -1.69 -6.38 -4.37
N ASN A 36 -2.79 -6.41 -3.61
CA ASN A 36 -3.86 -5.42 -3.70
C ASN A 36 -3.40 -4.07 -3.16
N VAL A 37 -2.71 -4.07 -2.03
CA VAL A 37 -2.15 -2.83 -1.45
C VAL A 37 -1.14 -2.20 -2.41
N ARG A 38 -0.24 -3.01 -2.98
CA ARG A 38 0.73 -2.54 -3.99
C ARG A 38 0.06 -2.03 -5.25
N ARG A 39 -1.05 -2.63 -5.68
CA ARG A 39 -1.83 -2.15 -6.82
C ARG A 39 -2.41 -0.75 -6.54
N ILE A 40 -3.08 -0.56 -5.40
CA ILE A 40 -3.63 0.75 -4.98
C ILE A 40 -2.53 1.81 -4.99
N TYR A 41 -1.39 1.56 -4.33
CA TYR A 41 -0.27 2.50 -4.34
C TYR A 41 0.25 2.83 -5.75
N ARG A 42 0.29 1.87 -6.67
CA ARG A 42 0.71 2.13 -8.06
C ARG A 42 -0.30 3.02 -8.79
N GLU A 43 -1.59 2.75 -8.62
CA GLU A 43 -2.68 3.53 -9.21
C GLU A 43 -2.64 4.98 -8.68
N ASP A 44 -2.48 5.17 -7.36
CA ASP A 44 -2.36 6.48 -6.73
C ASP A 44 -1.14 7.27 -7.26
N LYS A 45 0.03 6.61 -7.36
CA LYS A 45 1.26 7.24 -7.90
C LYS A 45 1.12 7.62 -9.36
N GLU A 46 0.42 6.83 -10.16
CA GLU A 46 0.20 7.13 -11.57
C GLU A 46 -0.74 8.33 -11.74
N ARG A 47 -1.81 8.40 -10.95
CA ARG A 47 -2.68 9.59 -10.93
C ARG A 47 -1.97 10.86 -10.48
N GLU A 48 -1.13 10.76 -9.44
CA GLU A 48 -0.28 11.87 -9.02
C GLU A 48 0.64 12.33 -10.17
N ARG A 49 1.23 11.39 -10.90
CA ARG A 49 2.07 11.68 -12.08
C ARG A 49 1.30 12.37 -13.20
N LEU A 50 0.02 12.01 -13.39
CA LEU A 50 -0.87 12.61 -14.38
C LEU A 50 -1.50 13.93 -13.93
N GLY A 51 -1.36 14.30 -12.64
CA GLY A 51 -2.01 15.48 -12.08
C GLY A 51 -3.54 15.33 -11.94
N GLU A 52 -4.01 14.11 -11.74
CA GLU A 52 -5.43 13.75 -11.67
C GLU A 52 -5.84 13.44 -10.21
N PRO A 53 -6.08 14.47 -9.37
CA PRO A 53 -6.47 14.24 -7.98
C PRO A 53 -7.82 13.55 -7.91
N TYR A 54 -7.99 12.69 -6.91
CA TYR A 54 -9.30 12.10 -6.64
C TYR A 54 -10.30 13.17 -6.25
N ASN A 55 -11.48 13.11 -6.85
CA ASN A 55 -12.61 13.88 -6.39
C ASN A 55 -13.25 13.24 -5.14
N ARG A 56 -14.16 13.97 -4.50
CA ARG A 56 -14.82 13.53 -3.26
C ARG A 56 -15.60 12.22 -3.43
N GLU A 57 -16.23 12.00 -4.57
CA GLU A 57 -17.05 10.81 -4.84
C GLU A 57 -16.19 9.57 -5.00
N GLU A 58 -15.05 9.69 -5.68
CA GLU A 58 -14.05 8.62 -5.81
C GLU A 58 -13.48 8.24 -4.43
N ILE A 59 -13.13 9.22 -3.61
CA ILE A 59 -12.64 9.00 -2.23
C ILE A 59 -13.72 8.29 -1.40
N GLN A 60 -14.98 8.74 -1.50
CA GLN A 60 -16.08 8.14 -0.76
C GLN A 60 -16.33 6.69 -1.21
N THR A 61 -16.20 6.42 -2.52
CA THR A 61 -16.36 5.09 -3.10
C THR A 61 -15.29 4.14 -2.56
N PHE A 62 -14.03 4.58 -2.55
CA PHE A 62 -12.93 3.83 -1.95
C PHE A 62 -13.17 3.58 -0.45
N ALA A 63 -13.52 4.61 0.31
CA ALA A 63 -13.76 4.51 1.74
C ALA A 63 -14.89 3.52 2.06
N ASN A 64 -16.00 3.60 1.32
CA ASN A 64 -17.13 2.69 1.50
C ASN A 64 -16.74 1.23 1.21
N TRP A 65 -16.03 0.99 0.10
CA TRP A 65 -15.51 -0.33 -0.22
C TRP A 65 -14.60 -0.87 0.88
N TYR A 66 -13.62 -0.07 1.33
CA TYR A 66 -12.65 -0.49 2.33
C TYR A 66 -13.29 -0.77 3.70
N ILE A 67 -14.29 0.02 4.10
CA ILE A 67 -15.09 -0.24 5.31
C ILE A 67 -15.76 -1.61 5.24
N GLN A 68 -16.30 -2.02 4.08
CA GLN A 68 -16.90 -3.35 3.94
C GLN A 68 -15.89 -4.47 4.08
N ILE A 69 -14.69 -4.32 3.51
CA ILE A 69 -13.58 -5.27 3.70
C ILE A 69 -13.26 -5.43 5.19
N LEU A 70 -13.12 -4.33 5.93
CA LEU A 70 -12.83 -4.38 7.37
C LEU A 70 -13.96 -5.03 8.18
N LYS A 71 -15.22 -4.79 7.82
CA LYS A 71 -16.38 -5.44 8.44
C LYS A 71 -16.36 -6.96 8.22
N ILE A 72 -16.08 -7.42 7.01
CA ILE A 72 -15.98 -8.85 6.68
C ILE A 72 -14.84 -9.50 7.48
N LYS A 73 -13.67 -8.88 7.51
CA LYS A 73 -12.51 -9.38 8.28
C LYS A 73 -12.84 -9.51 9.77
N ARG A 74 -13.53 -8.52 10.35
CA ARG A 74 -13.96 -8.56 11.75
C ARG A 74 -14.98 -9.67 12.03
N ALA A 75 -15.88 -9.95 11.09
CA ALA A 75 -16.88 -11.01 11.26
C ALA A 75 -16.28 -12.42 11.12
N ALA A 76 -15.14 -12.56 10.45
CA ALA A 76 -14.42 -13.81 10.26
C ALA A 76 -13.37 -14.10 11.36
N SER A 77 -13.20 -13.19 12.33
CA SER A 77 -12.29 -13.31 13.48
C SER A 77 -13.07 -13.69 14.74
#